data_AF-A0A7S1GQU7-F1
#
_entry.id   AF-A0A7S1GQU7-F1
#
_cell.length_a   1.000
_cell.length_b   1.000
_cell.length_c   1.000
_cell.angle_alpha   90.00
_cell.angle_beta   90.00
_cell.angle_gamma   90.00
#
_symmetry.space_group_name_H-M   'P 1'
#
loop_
_entity.id
_entity.type
_entity.pdbx_description
1 polymer ?
#
loop_
_entity_poly.entity_id
_entity_poly.type
_entity_poly.pdbx_seq_one_letter_code
_entity_poly.pdbx_strand_id
1 'polypeptide(L)'
;GFQEWCRQLDTRYNAKETGNMWIDDDLRSMWKDVPCHSEFFEYIQWHNLAWTTAKFMDIEVHMVRYENYAKDWRGTVRSLLKYLELEAVDWEGATPFESTTYHESYFTPQQKQDIRDMLHHLSAIPLWRILRVYFDGP
;
A
#
# COMPACT_ATOMS: atom_id res chain seq x y z
N GLY A 1 20.01 -8.05 7.61
CA GLY A 1 18.77 -8.63 7.05
C GLY A 1 17.69 -7.57 6.93
N PHE A 2 16.46 -7.93 6.55
CA PHE A 2 15.37 -6.96 6.32
C PHE A 2 15.14 -5.99 7.49
N GLN A 3 15.03 -6.50 8.72
CA GLN A 3 14.84 -5.67 9.93
C GLN A 3 15.98 -4.66 10.17
N GLU A 4 17.23 -5.04 9.85
CA GLU A 4 18.37 -4.13 9.96
C GLU A 4 18.34 -3.04 8.87
N TRP A 5 17.84 -3.38 7.68
CA TRP A 5 17.63 -2.41 6.62
C TRP A 5 16.54 -1.39 7.00
N CYS A 6 15.43 -1.84 7.59
CA CYS A 6 14.40 -0.95 8.17
C CYS A 6 15.00 0.06 9.14
N ARG A 7 15.76 -0.44 10.13
CA ARG A 7 16.39 0.41 11.15
C ARG A 7 17.30 1.47 10.55
N GLN A 8 18.04 1.13 9.48
CA GLN A 8 18.92 2.09 8.79
C GLN A 8 18.14 3.18 8.06
N LEU A 9 17.02 2.82 7.41
CA LEU A 9 16.12 3.79 6.78
C LEU A 9 15.49 4.73 7.80
N ASP A 10 14.90 4.15 8.85
CA ASP A 10 14.24 4.90 9.92
C ASP A 10 15.24 5.88 10.57
N THR A 11 16.48 5.45 10.80
CA THR A 11 17.55 6.32 11.31
C THR A 11 17.91 7.44 10.33
N ARG A 12 17.97 7.13 9.02
CA ARG A 12 18.35 8.08 7.97
C ARG A 12 17.33 9.20 7.83
N TYR A 13 16.05 8.91 7.99
CA TYR A 13 14.97 9.89 7.82
C TYR A 13 14.53 10.56 9.12
N ASN A 14 14.90 10.02 10.28
CA ASN A 14 14.55 10.53 11.61
C ASN A 14 14.72 12.06 11.75
N ALA A 15 15.84 12.62 11.29
CA ALA A 15 16.10 14.05 11.41
C ALA A 15 15.12 14.93 10.60
N LYS A 16 14.66 14.44 9.44
CA LYS A 16 13.67 15.16 8.61
C LYS A 16 12.27 15.02 9.20
N GLU A 17 11.99 13.86 9.77
CA GLU A 17 10.74 13.47 10.38
C GLU A 17 10.48 14.23 11.70
N THR A 18 11.48 14.32 12.58
CA THR A 18 11.39 15.01 13.87
C THR A 18 11.21 16.53 13.75
N GLY A 19 11.71 17.14 12.67
CA GLY A 19 11.54 18.57 12.40
C GLY A 19 10.26 18.93 11.65
N ASN A 20 9.46 17.95 11.26
CA ASN A 20 8.31 18.19 10.38
C ASN A 20 7.06 18.59 11.18
N MET A 21 6.48 19.74 10.82
CA MET A 21 5.25 20.26 11.43
C MET A 21 3.99 19.45 11.10
N TRP A 22 4.04 18.63 10.05
CA TRP A 22 2.94 17.77 9.61
C TRP A 22 2.90 16.42 10.35
N ILE A 23 3.80 16.23 11.31
CA ILE A 23 3.95 15.00 12.09
C ILE A 23 3.68 15.35 13.55
N ASP A 24 2.46 15.08 13.99
CA ASP A 24 2.01 15.32 15.36
C ASP A 24 2.61 14.33 16.37
N ASP A 25 2.41 14.60 17.66
CA ASP A 25 2.98 13.81 18.74
C ASP A 25 2.38 12.39 18.81
N ASP A 26 1.12 12.23 18.40
CA ASP A 26 0.45 10.93 18.36
C ASP A 26 1.12 10.03 17.32
N LEU A 27 1.34 10.54 16.10
CA LEU A 27 2.04 9.84 15.05
C LEU A 27 3.48 9.51 15.43
N ARG A 28 4.21 10.44 16.06
CA ARG A 28 5.57 10.20 16.57
C ARG A 28 5.62 9.10 17.61
N SER A 29 4.57 8.98 18.43
CA SER A 29 4.48 7.90 19.42
C SER A 29 4.30 6.55 18.74
N MET A 30 3.45 6.46 17.71
CA MET A 30 3.21 5.24 16.95
C MET A 30 4.45 4.74 16.21
N TRP A 31 5.29 5.64 15.70
CA TRP A 31 6.50 5.29 14.96
C TRP A 31 7.54 4.50 15.74
N LYS A 32 7.61 4.68 17.06
CA LYS A 32 8.63 4.02 17.90
C LYS A 32 8.55 2.50 17.83
N ASP A 33 7.35 1.98 17.65
CA ASP A 33 7.06 0.54 17.70
C ASP A 33 6.87 -0.07 16.31
N VAL A 34 6.83 0.76 15.26
CA VAL A 34 6.68 0.32 13.87
C VAL A 34 8.03 0.22 13.16
N PRO A 35 8.52 -0.98 12.82
CA PRO A 35 9.71 -1.10 11.98
C PRO A 35 9.42 -0.57 10.57
N CYS A 36 10.40 0.07 9.92
CA CYS A 36 10.25 0.62 8.57
C CYS A 36 9.16 1.72 8.51
N HIS A 37 8.93 2.48 9.59
CA HIS A 37 7.86 3.47 9.63
C HIS A 37 8.01 4.53 8.54
N SER A 38 9.23 4.88 8.14
CA SER A 38 9.49 5.85 7.07
C SER A 38 8.94 5.38 5.72
N GLU A 39 9.07 4.09 5.39
CA GLU A 39 8.57 3.52 4.12
C GLU A 39 7.05 3.51 4.09
N PHE A 40 6.42 3.12 5.20
CA PHE A 40 4.97 3.15 5.34
C PHE A 40 4.42 4.57 5.27
N PHE A 41 5.10 5.52 5.90
CA PHE A 41 4.73 6.93 5.84
C PHE A 41 4.81 7.44 4.39
N GLU A 42 5.93 7.23 3.70
CA GLU A 42 6.11 7.64 2.30
C GLU A 42 5.03 7.02 1.40
N TYR A 43 4.78 5.72 1.55
CA TYR A 43 3.74 5.00 0.80
C TYR A 43 2.37 5.65 1.00
N ILE A 44 1.94 5.90 2.24
CA ILE A 44 0.63 6.48 2.51
C ILE A 44 0.53 7.91 2.00
N GLN A 45 1.55 8.74 2.22
CA GLN A 45 1.50 10.13 1.77
C GLN A 45 1.44 10.25 0.26
N TRP A 46 2.20 9.43 -0.47
CA TRP A 46 2.11 9.39 -1.92
C TRP A 46 0.70 8.99 -2.39
N HIS A 47 0.10 7.95 -1.79
CA HIS A 47 -1.24 7.50 -2.18
C HIS A 47 -2.35 8.50 -1.81
N ASN A 48 -2.24 9.14 -0.65
CA ASN A 48 -3.15 10.22 -0.25
C ASN A 48 -3.10 11.38 -1.25
N LEU A 49 -1.89 11.79 -1.67
CA LEU A 49 -1.70 12.84 -2.64
C LEU A 49 -2.22 12.44 -4.02
N ALA A 50 -1.91 11.23 -4.49
CA ALA A 50 -2.37 10.71 -5.77
C ALA A 50 -3.89 10.67 -5.84
N TRP A 51 -4.55 10.18 -4.78
CA TRP A 51 -6.01 10.15 -4.69
C TRP A 51 -6.61 11.57 -4.71
N THR A 52 -6.06 12.47 -3.90
CA THR A 52 -6.54 13.86 -3.81
C THR A 52 -6.37 14.58 -5.14
N THR A 53 -5.24 14.37 -5.81
CA THR A 53 -4.93 14.96 -7.13
C THR A 53 -5.87 14.44 -8.20
N ALA A 54 -6.06 13.12 -8.29
CA ALA A 54 -6.98 12.52 -9.25
C ALA A 54 -8.41 13.06 -9.06
N LYS A 55 -8.87 13.15 -7.82
CA LYS A 55 -10.19 13.72 -7.51
C LYS A 55 -10.29 15.20 -7.87
N PHE A 56 -9.26 15.99 -7.55
CA PHE A 56 -9.25 17.42 -7.85
C PHE A 56 -9.24 17.70 -9.35
N MET A 57 -8.53 16.88 -10.13
CA MET A 57 -8.41 17.01 -11.58
C MET A 57 -9.52 16.29 -12.36
N ASP A 58 -10.49 15.68 -11.65
CA ASP A 58 -11.58 14.89 -12.24
C ASP A 58 -11.06 13.77 -13.17
N ILE A 59 -9.97 13.11 -12.76
CA ILE A 59 -9.38 12.00 -13.49
C ILE A 59 -10.05 10.70 -13.02
N GLU A 60 -10.60 9.94 -13.97
CA GLU A 60 -11.10 8.60 -13.69
C GLU A 60 -9.95 7.67 -13.25
N VAL A 61 -10.19 6.81 -12.26
CA VAL A 61 -9.18 5.91 -11.71
C VAL A 61 -9.70 4.49 -11.69
N HIS A 62 -8.95 3.58 -12.30
CA HIS A 62 -9.18 2.14 -12.19
C HIS A 62 -8.26 1.52 -11.16
N MET A 63 -8.84 0.83 -10.18
CA MET A 63 -8.08 0.16 -9.14
C MET A 63 -7.86 -1.31 -9.48
N VAL A 64 -6.61 -1.73 -9.45
CA VAL A 64 -6.22 -3.13 -9.63
C VAL A 64 -5.43 -3.58 -8.41
N ARG A 65 -5.82 -4.70 -7.81
CA ARG A 65 -5.06 -5.35 -6.73
C ARG A 65 -4.23 -6.47 -7.32
N TYR A 66 -2.95 -6.52 -6.95
CA TYR A 66 -2.03 -7.56 -7.40
C TYR A 66 -2.58 -8.97 -7.08
N GLU A 67 -3.17 -9.14 -5.90
CA GLU A 67 -3.75 -10.40 -5.44
C GLU A 67 -4.93 -10.86 -6.30
N ASN A 68 -5.63 -9.95 -6.97
CA ASN A 68 -6.72 -10.30 -7.86
C ASN A 68 -6.20 -10.95 -9.15
N TYR A 69 -4.98 -10.62 -9.61
CA TYR A 69 -4.38 -11.33 -10.73
C TYR A 69 -4.09 -12.80 -10.39
N ALA A 70 -3.69 -13.10 -9.15
CA ALA A 70 -3.50 -14.48 -8.70
C ALA A 70 -4.83 -15.24 -8.54
N LYS A 71 -5.87 -14.58 -8.01
CA LYS A 71 -7.16 -15.22 -7.69
C LYS A 71 -8.14 -15.30 -8.87
N ASP A 72 -8.19 -14.25 -9.69
CA ASP A 72 -9.05 -14.11 -10.86
C ASP A 72 -8.36 -13.27 -11.93
N TRP A 73 -7.32 -13.84 -12.54
CA TRP A 73 -6.60 -13.26 -13.67
C TRP A 73 -7.56 -12.77 -14.76
N ARG A 74 -8.52 -13.61 -15.15
CA ARG A 74 -9.43 -13.33 -16.27
C ARG A 74 -10.36 -12.16 -15.98
N GLY A 75 -10.98 -12.13 -14.80
CA GLY A 75 -11.83 -11.02 -14.38
C GLY A 75 -11.04 -9.72 -14.26
N THR A 76 -9.84 -9.78 -13.69
CA THR A 76 -8.96 -8.61 -13.52
C THR A 76 -8.56 -8.00 -14.87
N VAL A 77 -8.11 -8.81 -15.83
CA VAL A 77 -7.76 -8.34 -17.18
C VAL A 77 -8.97 -7.78 -17.91
N ARG A 78 -10.13 -8.45 -17.85
CA ARG A 78 -11.36 -7.93 -18.49
C ARG A 78 -11.79 -6.59 -17.91
N SER A 79 -11.71 -6.43 -16.60
CA SER A 79 -12.02 -5.18 -15.90
C SER A 79 -11.10 -4.04 -16.39
N LEU A 80 -9.81 -4.32 -16.51
CA LEU A 80 -8.82 -3.36 -17.01
C LEU A 80 -9.06 -3.01 -18.49
N LEU A 81 -9.25 -4.00 -19.36
CA LEU A 81 -9.52 -3.76 -20.78
C LEU A 81 -10.80 -2.96 -20.98
N LYS A 82 -11.86 -3.26 -20.22
CA LYS A 82 -13.10 -2.48 -20.24
C LYS A 82 -12.85 -1.02 -19.86
N TYR A 83 -12.07 -0.77 -18.82
CA TYR A 83 -11.71 0.58 -18.40
C TYR A 83 -10.91 1.33 -19.47
N LEU A 84 -10.02 0.63 -20.19
CA LEU A 84 -9.24 1.20 -21.30
C LEU A 84 -10.03 1.28 -22.62
N GLU A 85 -11.31 0.87 -22.63
CA GLU A 85 -12.15 0.76 -23.83
C GLU A 85 -11.53 -0.12 -24.94
N LEU A 86 -10.79 -1.16 -24.53
CA LEU A 86 -10.14 -2.09 -25.43
C LEU A 86 -10.92 -3.41 -25.53
N GLU A 87 -10.95 -3.97 -26.74
CA GLU A 87 -11.40 -5.34 -26.95
C GLU A 87 -10.31 -6.33 -26.57
N ALA A 88 -10.71 -7.46 -25.97
CA ALA A 88 -9.78 -8.54 -25.71
C ALA A 88 -9.42 -9.23 -27.04
N VAL A 89 -8.17 -9.09 -27.47
CA VAL A 89 -7.61 -9.92 -28.54
C VAL A 89 -7.23 -11.27 -27.95
N ASP A 90 -7.45 -12.34 -28.73
CA ASP A 90 -7.25 -13.73 -28.33
C ASP A 90 -6.11 -13.95 -27.30
N TRP A 91 -6.53 -14.42 -26.13
CA TRP A 91 -5.78 -14.50 -24.88
C TRP A 91 -5.74 -15.94 -24.36
N GLU A 92 -6.19 -16.92 -25.16
CA GLU A 92 -6.11 -18.34 -24.82
C GLU A 92 -4.66 -18.83 -24.70
N GLY A 93 -3.71 -18.14 -25.34
CA GLY A 93 -2.26 -18.39 -25.22
C GLY A 93 -1.51 -17.50 -24.23
N ALA A 94 -2.20 -16.65 -23.45
CA ALA A 94 -1.53 -15.76 -22.51
C ALA A 94 -0.85 -16.55 -21.38
N THR A 95 0.40 -16.21 -21.05
CA THR A 95 1.13 -16.82 -19.94
C THR A 95 0.36 -16.61 -18.64
N PRO A 96 0.04 -17.67 -17.89
CA PRO A 96 -0.58 -17.54 -16.58
C PRO A 96 0.26 -16.66 -15.65
N PHE A 97 -0.41 -15.88 -14.82
CA PHE A 97 0.26 -15.07 -13.82
C PHE A 97 0.91 -15.96 -12.76
N GLU A 98 2.23 -15.85 -12.61
CA GLU A 98 2.97 -16.49 -11.53
C GLU A 98 3.09 -15.53 -10.36
N SER A 99 2.31 -15.78 -9.30
CA SER A 99 2.43 -15.03 -8.05
C SER A 99 3.73 -15.41 -7.36
N THR A 100 4.50 -14.42 -6.91
CA THR A 100 5.56 -14.67 -5.94
C THR A 100 4.95 -15.04 -4.59
N THR A 101 5.57 -15.97 -3.87
CA THR A 101 5.22 -16.28 -2.49
C THR A 101 5.59 -15.10 -1.60
N TYR A 102 4.60 -14.52 -0.92
CA TYR A 102 4.85 -13.52 0.11
C TYR A 102 5.51 -14.19 1.32
N HIS A 103 6.64 -13.65 1.76
CA HIS A 103 7.24 -14.08 3.03
C HIS A 103 6.45 -13.45 4.18
N GLU A 104 5.54 -14.22 4.78
CA GLU A 104 4.71 -13.74 5.89
C GLU A 104 5.51 -13.44 7.18
N SER A 105 6.79 -13.82 7.20
CA SER A 105 7.66 -13.84 8.39
C SER A 105 8.50 -12.59 8.60
N TYR A 106 8.35 -11.54 7.78
CA TYR A 106 9.14 -10.32 7.98
C TYR A 106 8.74 -9.53 9.22
N PHE A 107 7.47 -9.61 9.63
CA PHE A 107 6.92 -8.88 10.76
C PHE A 107 6.25 -9.83 11.75
N THR A 108 6.43 -9.56 13.03
CA THR A 108 5.70 -10.26 14.10
C THR A 108 4.20 -9.89 14.06
N PRO A 109 3.31 -10.69 14.66
CA PRO A 109 1.89 -10.33 14.76
C PRO A 109 1.65 -8.96 15.41
N GLN A 110 2.43 -8.61 16.44
CA GLN A 110 2.33 -7.31 17.11
C GLN A 110 2.73 -6.18 16.14
N GLN A 111 3.87 -6.30 15.46
CA GLN A 111 4.29 -5.31 14.47
C GLN A 111 3.24 -5.12 13.35
N LYS A 112 2.59 -6.20 12.90
CA LYS A 112 1.50 -6.09 11.90
C LYS A 112 0.32 -5.28 12.43
N GLN A 113 -0.02 -5.43 13.72
CA GLN A 113 -1.06 -4.62 14.36
C GLN A 113 -0.63 -3.16 14.50
N ASP A 114 0.60 -2.90 14.94
CA ASP A 114 1.12 -1.52 15.09
C ASP A 114 1.18 -0.81 13.73
N ILE A 115 1.63 -1.52 12.68
CA ILE A 115 1.60 -1.04 11.29
C ILE A 115 0.16 -0.70 10.88
N ARG A 116 -0.79 -1.61 11.11
CA ARG A 116 -2.21 -1.40 10.76
C ARG A 116 -2.75 -0.11 11.37
N ASP A 117 -2.50 0.10 12.65
CA ASP A 117 -3.04 1.24 13.39
C ASP A 117 -2.39 2.55 12.94
N MET A 118 -1.08 2.54 12.66
CA MET A 118 -0.39 3.68 12.05
C MET A 118 -0.91 3.99 10.64
N LEU A 119 -1.07 2.99 9.77
CA LEU A 119 -1.61 3.20 8.41
C LEU A 119 -3.04 3.73 8.46
N HIS A 120 -3.86 3.24 9.39
CA HIS A 120 -5.22 3.75 9.59
C HIS A 120 -5.22 5.23 9.98
N HIS A 121 -4.33 5.62 10.89
CA HIS A 121 -4.21 7.01 11.33
C HIS A 121 -3.75 7.94 10.19
N LEU A 122 -2.79 7.49 9.37
CA LEU A 122 -2.24 8.29 8.27
C LEU A 122 -3.14 8.36 7.02
N SER A 123 -3.97 7.35 6.80
CA SER A 123 -4.74 7.21 5.56
C SER A 123 -5.94 8.15 5.52
N ALA A 124 -6.15 8.81 4.39
CA ALA A 124 -7.46 9.38 4.10
C ALA A 124 -8.52 8.27 4.06
N ILE A 125 -9.78 8.58 4.42
CA ILE A 125 -10.89 7.60 4.45
C ILE A 125 -10.98 6.72 3.18
N PRO A 126 -10.87 7.27 1.96
CA PRO A 126 -10.92 6.46 0.74
C PRO A 126 -9.76 5.48 0.66
N LEU A 127 -8.54 5.93 0.95
CA LEU A 127 -7.33 5.10 0.95
C LEU A 127 -7.44 3.97 1.98
N TRP A 128 -7.91 4.26 3.19
CA TRP A 128 -8.05 3.23 4.22
C TRP A 128 -9.03 2.12 3.82
N ARG A 129 -10.15 2.47 3.17
CA ARG A 129 -11.12 1.49 2.65
C ARG A 129 -10.49 0.53 1.64
N ILE A 130 -9.47 0.99 0.92
CA ILE A 130 -8.74 0.19 -0.06
C ILE A 130 -7.76 -0.74 0.63
N LEU A 131 -7.00 -0.21 1.61
CA LEU A 131 -5.88 -0.90 2.27
C LEU A 131 -6.32 -1.89 3.35
N ARG A 132 -7.45 -1.66 4.04
CA ARG A 132 -7.90 -2.51 5.16
C ARG A 132 -8.03 -4.00 4.80
N VAL A 133 -8.23 -4.33 3.52
CA VAL A 133 -8.31 -5.71 3.03
C VAL A 133 -7.03 -6.52 3.28
N TYR A 134 -5.88 -5.85 3.45
CA TYR A 134 -4.61 -6.50 3.77
C TYR A 134 -4.49 -6.87 5.26
N PHE A 135 -5.40 -6.37 6.10
CA PHE A 135 -5.36 -6.54 7.56
C PHE A 135 -6.55 -7.32 8.12
N ASP A 136 -7.72 -7.21 7.48
CA ASP A 136 -8.94 -7.83 7.97
C ASP A 136 -9.04 -9.34 7.67
N GLY A 137 -8.03 -9.92 7.00
CA GLY A 137 -8.05 -11.29 6.50
C GLY A 137 -8.94 -11.44 5.24
N PRO A 138 -8.83 -12.58 4.52
CA PRO A 138 -9.80 -12.94 3.49
C PRO A 138 -11.20 -13.16 4.04
#